data_AF-A0A3S1BT12-F1
#
_entry.id   AF-A0A3S1BT12-F1
#
_cell.length_a   1.000
_cell.length_b   1.000
_cell.length_c   1.000
_cell.angle_alpha   90.00
_cell.angle_beta   90.00
_cell.angle_gamma   90.00
#
_symmetry.space_group_name_H-M   'P 1'
#
loop_
_entity.id
_entity.type
_entity.pdbx_description
1 polymer ?
#
loop_
_entity_poly.entity_id
_entity_poly.type
_entity_poly.pdbx_seq_one_letter_code
_entity_poly.pdbx_strand_id
1 'polypeptide(L)'
;MAQSEKMEQQGGNLSKQSPSTYYLKFQKMPFEEDLFHEFKGHKSLSTDQLPKWTQATKWERGSRKAVSRNLCGFLNTGLGGTVYCGVLDDGSIVGLKLTQYQKDHVVYSLRDLMSRYSPPVPAHRYRVRFVPVLSSDTPEKDREELASVDTRDLVDEEERKTEHQLRTAHYCWCDKDAKVQYANGVIVTSYVIEISILAWNPDAAANMGLGDFLNLHPIHSDEDGKINFRRQARLFQYSLQEIASLTRFEARNRRVTIIDRMQREIAALKQRLPAQNNQVRNAADEGSQ
;
A
#
# COMPACT_ATOMS: atom_id res chain seq x y z
N MET A 1 14.40 -48.69 -2.13
CA MET A 1 13.41 -47.90 -1.36
C MET A 1 14.13 -46.78 -0.62
N ALA A 2 14.60 -45.78 -1.37
CA ALA A 2 15.30 -44.61 -0.81
C ALA A 2 15.12 -43.42 -1.77
N GLN A 3 13.90 -42.89 -1.84
CA GLN A 3 13.56 -41.63 -2.52
C GLN A 3 12.27 -41.09 -1.89
N SER A 4 12.36 -40.39 -0.76
CA SER A 4 11.23 -39.62 -0.21
C SER A 4 11.61 -38.65 0.93
N GLU A 5 12.81 -38.05 0.93
CA GLU A 5 13.22 -37.09 1.99
C GLU A 5 14.04 -35.90 1.47
N LYS A 6 13.66 -35.31 0.34
CA LYS A 6 14.24 -34.03 -0.12
C LYS A 6 13.18 -33.14 -0.78
N MET A 7 12.17 -32.74 -0.02
CA MET A 7 11.19 -31.76 -0.50
C MET A 7 10.61 -30.91 0.63
N GLU A 8 11.47 -30.33 1.48
CA GLU A 8 11.01 -29.35 2.48
C GLU A 8 12.17 -28.46 2.93
N GLN A 9 12.61 -27.55 2.06
CA GLN A 9 13.49 -26.42 2.44
C GLN A 9 13.61 -25.42 1.28
N GLN A 10 12.51 -24.74 0.94
CA GLN A 10 12.53 -23.46 0.21
C GLN A 10 11.47 -22.52 0.81
N GLY A 11 11.63 -22.23 2.10
CA GLY A 11 11.00 -21.06 2.72
C GLY A 11 11.85 -19.84 2.39
N GLY A 12 11.54 -19.17 1.29
CA GLY A 12 12.20 -17.95 0.88
C GLY A 12 12.08 -16.87 1.96
N ASN A 13 13.23 -16.40 2.43
CA ASN A 13 13.39 -15.20 3.23
C ASN A 13 12.73 -14.02 2.51
N LEU A 14 11.52 -13.63 2.93
CA LEU A 14 10.97 -12.31 2.63
C LEU A 14 11.84 -11.29 3.36
N SER A 15 12.86 -10.79 2.67
CA SER A 15 13.68 -9.71 3.18
C SER A 15 12.79 -8.52 3.45
N LYS A 16 12.72 -8.11 4.72
CA LYS A 16 12.25 -6.77 5.09
C LYS A 16 13.23 -5.78 4.47
N GLN A 17 13.01 -5.40 3.21
CA GLN A 17 13.77 -4.32 2.59
C GLN A 17 13.48 -3.04 3.40
N SER A 18 14.55 -2.41 3.87
CA SER A 18 14.45 -1.09 4.49
C SER A 18 13.89 -0.09 3.48
N PRO A 19 13.17 0.95 3.93
CA PRO A 19 12.67 1.98 3.03
C PRO A 19 13.86 2.61 2.30
N SER A 20 13.83 2.65 0.97
CA SER A 20 14.85 3.39 0.19
C SER A 20 14.76 4.88 0.53
N THR A 21 15.89 5.46 0.93
CA THR A 21 16.00 6.90 1.23
C THR A 21 15.91 7.74 -0.04
N TYR A 22 16.43 7.23 -1.15
CA TYR A 22 16.36 7.83 -2.48
C TYR A 22 16.38 6.77 -3.57
N TYR A 23 16.06 7.18 -4.80
CA TYR A 23 16.24 6.40 -6.01
C TYR A 23 17.21 7.10 -6.97
N LEU A 24 17.78 6.35 -7.91
CA LEU A 24 18.65 6.89 -8.96
C LEU A 24 17.93 6.88 -10.31
N LYS A 25 17.98 8.00 -11.00
CA LYS A 25 17.33 8.19 -12.30
C LYS A 25 17.89 7.20 -13.33
N PHE A 26 16.99 6.66 -14.15
CA PHE A 26 17.23 5.65 -15.19
C PHE A 26 17.73 4.27 -14.71
N GLN A 27 17.90 4.07 -13.41
CA GLN A 27 18.09 2.73 -12.87
C GLN A 27 16.78 1.94 -12.87
N LYS A 28 16.91 0.62 -12.84
CA LYS A 28 15.77 -0.29 -12.71
C LYS A 28 15.40 -0.48 -11.25
N MET A 29 14.10 -0.62 -10.97
CA MET A 29 13.64 -1.13 -9.69
C MET A 29 14.25 -2.52 -9.45
N PRO A 30 14.62 -2.85 -8.20
CA PRO A 30 15.23 -4.14 -7.87
C PRO A 30 14.23 -5.31 -7.86
N PHE A 31 12.96 -5.03 -8.16
CA PHE A 31 11.88 -5.99 -8.25
C PHE A 31 11.00 -5.66 -9.46
N GLU A 32 10.26 -6.66 -9.94
CA GLU A 32 9.30 -6.52 -11.03
C GLU A 32 7.89 -6.25 -10.48
N GLU A 33 6.95 -5.90 -11.36
CA GLU A 33 5.53 -5.84 -10.99
C GLU A 33 5.03 -7.22 -10.58
N ASP A 34 4.35 -7.31 -9.44
CA ASP A 34 3.89 -8.58 -8.90
C ASP A 34 2.56 -8.43 -8.13
N LEU A 35 2.33 -9.30 -7.14
CA LEU A 35 1.15 -9.25 -6.27
C LEU A 35 1.16 -8.03 -5.32
N PHE A 36 2.31 -7.45 -5.05
CA PHE A 36 2.55 -6.41 -4.04
C PHE A 36 3.10 -5.11 -4.64
N HIS A 37 3.62 -5.12 -5.86
CA HIS A 37 4.26 -3.98 -6.51
C HIS A 37 3.57 -3.68 -7.85
N GLU A 38 3.29 -2.40 -8.10
CA GLU A 38 2.74 -1.89 -9.35
C GLU A 38 3.46 -0.61 -9.75
N PHE A 39 3.85 -0.49 -11.02
CA PHE A 39 4.53 0.67 -11.57
C PHE A 39 3.58 1.53 -12.40
N LYS A 40 3.70 2.84 -12.24
CA LYS A 40 2.93 3.83 -12.99
C LYS A 40 3.82 5.01 -13.36
N GLY A 41 3.91 5.35 -14.65
CA GLY A 41 4.68 6.51 -15.09
C GLY A 41 4.04 7.88 -14.78
N HIS A 42 2.90 7.92 -14.09
CA HIS A 42 2.10 9.15 -13.88
C HIS A 42 1.49 9.22 -12.47
N LYS A 43 1.04 10.41 -12.05
CA LYS A 43 0.37 10.64 -10.75
C LYS A 43 -1.16 10.70 -10.79
N SER A 44 -1.80 10.42 -11.94
CA SER A 44 -3.28 10.45 -12.04
C SER A 44 -3.91 9.36 -11.18
N LEU A 45 -4.56 9.76 -10.08
CA LEU A 45 -5.07 8.85 -9.07
C LEU A 45 -6.43 8.27 -9.44
N SER A 46 -7.34 9.08 -9.97
CA SER A 46 -8.71 8.71 -10.30
C SER A 46 -9.04 8.89 -11.77
N THR A 47 -10.12 8.26 -12.23
CA THR A 47 -10.58 8.36 -13.63
C THR A 47 -10.89 9.81 -14.03
N ASP A 48 -11.42 10.63 -13.12
CA ASP A 48 -11.78 12.04 -13.36
C ASP A 48 -10.55 12.94 -13.65
N GLN A 49 -9.37 12.52 -13.18
CA GLN A 49 -8.11 13.23 -13.41
C GLN A 49 -7.45 12.87 -14.73
N LEU A 50 -7.96 11.86 -15.43
CA LEU A 50 -7.45 11.47 -16.73
C LEU A 50 -8.07 12.36 -17.82
N PRO A 51 -7.27 12.88 -18.76
CA PRO A 51 -7.80 13.59 -19.92
C PRO A 51 -8.79 12.71 -20.69
N LYS A 52 -9.92 13.28 -21.14
CA LYS A 52 -10.98 12.53 -21.83
C LYS A 52 -10.49 11.71 -23.03
N TRP A 53 -9.49 12.21 -23.75
CA TRP A 53 -8.90 11.50 -24.90
C TRP A 53 -8.21 10.18 -24.52
N THR A 54 -7.78 10.01 -23.26
CA THR A 54 -7.20 8.75 -22.76
C THR A 54 -8.24 7.67 -22.47
N GLN A 55 -9.53 8.04 -22.46
CA GLN A 55 -10.64 7.15 -22.11
C GLN A 55 -11.36 6.56 -23.33
N ALA A 56 -11.10 7.06 -24.55
CA ALA A 56 -12.07 7.02 -25.65
C ALA A 56 -11.79 6.06 -26.83
N THR A 57 -10.71 5.28 -26.87
CA THR A 57 -10.44 4.43 -28.05
C THR A 57 -10.49 2.94 -27.73
N LYS A 58 -11.50 2.26 -28.29
CA LYS A 58 -11.67 0.78 -28.29
C LYS A 58 -10.46 0.02 -28.89
N TRP A 59 -9.56 0.76 -29.54
CA TRP A 59 -8.44 0.25 -30.35
C TRP A 59 -7.06 0.69 -29.84
N GLU A 60 -6.99 1.69 -28.97
CA GLU A 60 -5.74 2.05 -28.30
C GLU A 60 -5.85 1.55 -26.86
N ARG A 61 -4.97 0.64 -26.48
CA ARG A 61 -4.81 0.29 -25.07
C ARG A 61 -4.54 1.60 -24.35
N GLY A 62 -5.52 2.11 -23.59
CA GLY A 62 -5.32 3.32 -22.79
C GLY A 62 -4.09 3.11 -21.93
N SER A 63 -2.96 3.70 -22.35
CA SER A 63 -1.65 3.52 -21.72
C SER A 63 -1.61 4.15 -20.33
N ARG A 64 -2.64 4.94 -19.99
CA ARG A 64 -2.80 5.65 -18.73
C ARG A 64 -4.11 5.25 -18.09
N LYS A 65 -4.09 4.18 -17.29
CA LYS A 65 -5.18 3.81 -16.39
C LYS A 65 -4.95 4.46 -15.03
N ALA A 66 -6.02 4.91 -14.39
CA ALA A 66 -5.95 5.53 -13.08
C ALA A 66 -5.32 4.59 -12.05
N VAL A 67 -4.59 5.15 -11.08
CA VAL A 67 -3.96 4.38 -10.00
C VAL A 67 -5.02 3.68 -9.13
N SER A 68 -6.19 4.29 -9.00
CA SER A 68 -7.29 3.83 -8.15
C SER A 68 -7.57 2.33 -8.23
N ARG A 69 -7.79 1.80 -9.44
CA ARG A 69 -8.10 0.37 -9.61
C ARG A 69 -7.06 -0.59 -9.03
N ASN A 70 -5.78 -0.19 -8.99
CA ASN A 70 -4.72 -0.98 -8.37
C ASN A 70 -4.78 -0.91 -6.85
N LEU A 71 -5.06 0.26 -6.29
CA LEU A 71 -5.27 0.44 -4.85
C LEU A 71 -6.46 -0.38 -4.35
N CYS A 72 -7.59 -0.32 -5.07
CA CYS A 72 -8.74 -1.20 -4.84
C CYS A 72 -8.35 -2.69 -4.91
N GLY A 73 -7.56 -3.06 -5.93
CA GLY A 73 -6.99 -4.41 -6.08
C GLY A 73 -6.20 -4.88 -4.86
N PHE A 74 -5.30 -4.05 -4.33
CA PHE A 74 -4.48 -4.37 -3.15
C PHE A 74 -5.28 -4.40 -1.84
N LEU A 75 -6.31 -3.54 -1.71
CA LEU A 75 -7.20 -3.57 -0.53
C LEU A 75 -7.97 -4.90 -0.46
N ASN A 76 -8.49 -5.34 -1.61
CA ASN A 76 -9.35 -6.51 -1.70
C ASN A 76 -8.62 -7.84 -1.58
N THR A 77 -7.29 -7.88 -1.74
CA THR A 77 -6.52 -9.09 -1.40
C THR A 77 -6.29 -9.25 0.10
N GLY A 78 -6.47 -8.18 0.89
CA GLY A 78 -6.14 -8.16 2.31
C GLY A 78 -4.64 -8.19 2.61
N LEU A 79 -3.78 -8.42 1.62
CA LEU A 79 -2.33 -8.51 1.80
C LEU A 79 -1.63 -7.14 1.70
N GLY A 80 -2.30 -6.15 1.11
CA GLY A 80 -1.71 -4.85 0.83
C GLY A 80 -0.83 -4.85 -0.42
N GLY A 81 -0.04 -3.79 -0.58
CA GLY A 81 0.84 -3.57 -1.73
C GLY A 81 1.17 -2.10 -1.92
N THR A 82 2.07 -1.79 -2.85
CA THR A 82 2.55 -0.43 -3.14
C THR A 82 2.46 -0.13 -4.63
N VAL A 83 1.89 1.03 -4.95
CA VAL A 83 1.98 1.62 -6.29
C VAL A 83 3.11 2.66 -6.30
N TYR A 84 4.02 2.54 -7.26
CA TYR A 84 5.14 3.45 -7.47
C TYR A 84 4.84 4.38 -8.66
N CYS A 85 4.51 5.63 -8.39
CA CYS A 85 4.30 6.64 -9.42
C CYS A 85 5.62 7.31 -9.79
N GLY A 86 5.92 7.45 -11.09
CA GLY A 86 7.21 7.91 -11.60
C GLY A 86 8.16 6.78 -12.02
N VAL A 87 7.66 5.54 -12.08
CA VAL A 87 8.37 4.36 -12.59
C VAL A 87 7.68 3.90 -13.87
N LEU A 88 8.44 3.66 -14.93
CA LEU A 88 7.93 3.16 -16.20
C LEU A 88 7.57 1.67 -16.11
N ASP A 89 6.76 1.18 -17.07
CA ASP A 89 6.30 -0.21 -17.12
C ASP A 89 7.46 -1.22 -17.22
N ASP A 90 8.61 -0.80 -17.75
CA ASP A 90 9.83 -1.61 -17.82
C ASP A 90 10.64 -1.61 -16.50
N GLY A 91 10.13 -0.96 -15.45
CA GLY A 91 10.79 -0.79 -14.16
C GLY A 91 11.81 0.35 -14.10
N SER A 92 11.96 1.15 -15.17
CA SER A 92 12.91 2.28 -15.17
C SER A 92 12.41 3.44 -14.30
N ILE A 93 13.28 3.94 -13.44
CA ILE A 93 12.97 5.06 -12.54
C ILE A 93 13.18 6.38 -13.27
N VAL A 94 12.11 7.14 -13.49
CA VAL A 94 12.19 8.47 -14.11
C VAL A 94 11.96 9.57 -13.08
N GLY A 95 11.06 9.31 -12.12
CA GLY A 95 10.56 10.28 -11.17
C GLY A 95 9.56 11.26 -11.78
N LEU A 96 8.87 11.97 -10.91
CA LEU A 96 7.94 13.05 -11.23
C LEU A 96 8.48 14.33 -10.61
N LYS A 97 8.62 15.39 -11.41
CA LYS A 97 8.98 16.72 -10.88
C LYS A 97 7.79 17.24 -10.07
N LEU A 98 7.98 17.40 -8.76
CA LEU A 98 6.91 17.81 -7.85
C LEU A 98 7.41 18.91 -6.92
N THR A 99 6.73 20.06 -6.94
CA THR A 99 6.86 21.08 -5.90
C THR A 99 6.16 20.61 -4.62
N GLN A 100 6.41 21.28 -3.49
CA GLN A 100 5.73 20.96 -2.23
C GLN A 100 4.20 21.06 -2.36
N TYR A 101 3.69 22.11 -3.01
CA TYR A 101 2.25 22.27 -3.28
C TYR A 101 1.67 21.12 -4.12
N GLN A 102 2.44 20.58 -5.08
CA GLN A 102 2.00 19.43 -5.86
C GLN A 102 2.04 18.12 -5.05
N LYS A 103 2.96 17.98 -4.08
CA LYS A 103 2.95 16.85 -3.14
C LYS A 103 1.69 16.91 -2.27
N ASP A 104 1.37 18.08 -1.73
CA ASP A 104 0.16 18.29 -0.92
C ASP A 104 -1.11 18.00 -1.73
N HIS A 105 -1.19 18.46 -2.99
CA HIS A 105 -2.25 18.09 -3.93
C HIS A 105 -2.43 16.57 -4.05
N VAL A 106 -1.34 15.80 -4.19
CA VAL A 106 -1.40 14.34 -4.30
C VAL A 106 -1.95 13.73 -3.01
N VAL A 107 -1.52 14.21 -1.83
CA VAL A 107 -2.01 13.72 -0.54
C VAL A 107 -3.51 13.98 -0.40
N TYR A 108 -3.99 15.19 -0.73
CA TYR A 108 -5.41 15.52 -0.69
C TYR A 108 -6.22 14.72 -1.71
N SER A 109 -5.70 14.57 -2.93
CA SER A 109 -6.33 13.74 -3.97
C SER A 109 -6.46 12.28 -3.55
N LEU A 110 -5.45 11.73 -2.87
CA LEU A 110 -5.49 10.35 -2.39
C LEU A 110 -6.53 10.18 -1.28
N ARG A 111 -6.60 11.13 -0.33
CA ARG A 111 -7.61 11.13 0.73
C ARG A 111 -9.03 11.22 0.16
N ASP A 112 -9.22 12.10 -0.81
CA ASP A 112 -10.49 12.24 -1.55
C ASP A 112 -10.87 10.98 -2.32
N LEU A 113 -9.91 10.31 -2.95
CA LEU A 113 -10.14 9.04 -3.65
C LEU A 113 -10.56 7.93 -2.67
N MET A 114 -9.83 7.78 -1.57
CA MET A 114 -10.06 6.74 -0.56
C MET A 114 -11.41 6.89 0.14
N SER A 115 -11.91 8.12 0.31
CA SER A 115 -13.23 8.37 0.89
C SER A 115 -14.39 8.03 -0.06
N ARG A 116 -14.13 7.94 -1.37
CA ARG A 116 -15.12 7.60 -2.40
C ARG A 116 -15.25 6.11 -2.68
N TYR A 117 -14.34 5.29 -2.17
CA TYR A 117 -14.53 3.84 -2.24
C TYR A 117 -15.77 3.44 -1.42
N SER A 118 -16.34 2.30 -1.78
CA SER A 118 -17.47 1.74 -1.03
C SER A 118 -17.11 0.34 -0.52
N PRO A 119 -16.87 0.16 0.80
CA PRO A 119 -16.90 1.20 1.84
C PRO A 119 -15.68 2.15 1.76
N PRO A 120 -15.75 3.35 2.36
CA PRO A 120 -14.62 4.27 2.44
C PRO A 120 -13.41 3.64 3.15
N VAL A 121 -12.20 3.98 2.72
CA VAL A 121 -10.97 3.43 3.28
C VAL A 121 -10.42 4.36 4.38
N PRO A 122 -10.26 3.89 5.62
CA PRO A 122 -9.68 4.68 6.70
C PRO A 122 -8.22 5.08 6.44
N ALA A 123 -7.81 6.26 6.95
CA ALA A 123 -6.46 6.79 6.75
C ALA A 123 -5.34 5.88 7.27
N HIS A 124 -5.58 5.09 8.31
CA HIS A 124 -4.59 4.15 8.85
C HIS A 124 -4.37 2.91 7.98
N ARG A 125 -5.15 2.72 6.90
CA ARG A 125 -5.03 1.59 5.98
C ARG A 125 -4.07 1.86 4.81
N TYR A 126 -3.61 3.09 4.66
CA TYR A 126 -2.69 3.47 3.59
C TYR A 126 -1.67 4.51 4.05
N ARG A 127 -0.57 4.61 3.31
CA ARG A 127 0.49 5.59 3.52
C ARG A 127 0.97 6.11 2.17
N VAL A 128 1.35 7.38 2.14
CA VAL A 128 2.04 7.99 0.99
C VAL A 128 3.45 8.39 1.41
N ARG A 129 4.45 8.08 0.59
CA ARG A 129 5.81 8.64 0.70
C ARG A 129 6.21 9.29 -0.62
N PHE A 130 7.03 10.33 -0.51
CA PHE A 130 7.69 10.95 -1.65
C PHE A 130 9.18 10.68 -1.51
N VAL A 131 9.72 9.78 -2.34
CA VAL A 131 11.14 9.40 -2.29
C VAL A 131 11.88 10.16 -3.38
N PRO A 132 12.93 10.95 -3.06
CA PRO A 132 13.65 11.74 -4.04
C PRO A 132 14.36 10.86 -5.07
N VAL A 133 14.37 11.31 -6.31
CA VAL A 133 15.09 10.71 -7.43
C VAL A 133 16.28 11.60 -7.76
N LEU A 134 17.46 11.09 -7.45
CA LEU A 134 18.73 11.75 -7.71
C LEU A 134 19.24 11.35 -9.08
N SER A 135 20.07 12.21 -9.65
CA SER A 135 20.72 11.92 -10.93
C SER A 135 21.93 11.00 -10.70
N SER A 136 22.26 10.18 -11.69
CA SER A 136 23.36 9.20 -11.58
C SER A 136 24.74 9.86 -11.47
N ASP A 137 24.86 11.10 -11.96
CA ASP A 137 26.04 11.95 -11.87
C ASP A 137 26.24 12.61 -10.49
N THR A 138 25.23 12.54 -9.60
CA THR A 138 25.33 13.10 -8.24
C THR A 138 26.37 12.32 -7.42
N PRO A 139 27.40 12.98 -6.86
CA PRO A 139 28.42 12.34 -6.03
C PRO A 139 27.79 11.66 -4.81
N GLU A 140 28.32 10.50 -4.41
CA GLU A 140 27.76 9.70 -3.32
C GLU A 140 27.67 10.46 -1.99
N LYS A 141 28.65 11.32 -1.71
CA LYS A 141 28.71 12.17 -0.51
C LYS A 141 27.52 13.14 -0.42
N ASP A 142 27.02 13.60 -1.55
CA ASP A 142 25.95 14.60 -1.62
C ASP A 142 24.57 13.93 -1.66
N ARG A 143 24.50 12.62 -1.94
CA ARG A 143 23.23 11.90 -2.11
C ARG A 143 22.42 11.86 -0.82
N GLU A 144 23.08 11.59 0.30
CA GLU A 144 22.40 11.52 1.61
C GLU A 144 21.87 12.89 2.01
N GLU A 145 22.67 13.94 1.84
CA GLU A 145 22.26 15.32 2.13
C GLU A 145 21.06 15.72 1.27
N LEU A 146 21.16 15.56 -0.06
CA LEU A 146 20.08 15.89 -1.00
C LEU A 146 18.82 15.06 -0.78
N ALA A 147 18.95 13.80 -0.34
CA ALA A 147 17.82 12.95 -0.02
C ALA A 147 17.13 13.34 1.29
N SER A 148 17.85 13.99 2.20
CA SER A 148 17.35 14.41 3.51
C SER A 148 16.63 15.76 3.50
N VAL A 149 16.76 16.55 2.42
CA VAL A 149 16.16 17.90 2.33
C VAL A 149 14.63 17.82 2.38
N ASP A 150 14.04 18.43 3.41
CA ASP A 150 12.59 18.65 3.47
C ASP A 150 12.22 19.91 2.69
N THR A 151 11.43 19.75 1.63
CA THR A 151 10.95 20.87 0.81
C THR A 151 9.81 21.66 1.48
N ARG A 152 9.31 21.21 2.63
CA ARG A 152 8.27 21.91 3.40
C ARG A 152 8.75 23.23 3.97
N ASP A 153 10.00 23.29 4.41
CA ASP A 153 10.57 24.48 5.03
C ASP A 153 10.91 25.59 4.02
N LEU A 154 10.77 25.30 2.72
CA LEU A 154 11.14 26.18 1.61
C LEU A 154 9.95 26.88 0.96
N VAL A 155 8.73 26.69 1.47
CA VAL A 155 7.50 27.23 0.86
C VAL A 155 6.66 27.99 1.87
N ASP A 156 5.77 28.86 1.38
CA ASP A 156 4.87 29.65 2.21
C ASP A 156 3.74 28.78 2.78
N GLU A 157 3.67 28.67 4.10
CA GLU A 157 2.65 27.91 4.82
C GLU A 157 1.22 28.42 4.60
N GLU A 158 1.02 29.72 4.33
CA GLU A 158 -0.32 30.23 4.03
C GLU A 158 -0.77 29.81 2.63
N GLU A 159 0.14 29.85 1.64
CA GLU A 159 -0.16 29.34 0.30
C GLU A 159 -0.46 27.84 0.32
N ARG A 160 0.20 27.04 1.16
CA ARG A 160 -0.08 25.60 1.33
C ARG A 160 -1.50 25.29 1.79
N LYS A 161 -2.18 26.24 2.47
CA LYS A 161 -3.57 26.09 2.91
C LYS A 161 -4.58 26.37 1.79
N THR A 162 -4.12 26.94 0.67
CA THR A 162 -4.98 27.23 -0.47
C THR A 162 -5.61 25.95 -1.01
N GLU A 163 -6.93 25.97 -1.19
CA GLU A 163 -7.67 24.80 -1.64
C GLU A 163 -7.22 24.33 -3.03
N HIS A 164 -6.95 23.03 -3.16
CA HIS A 164 -6.61 22.42 -4.43
C HIS A 164 -7.86 22.02 -5.20
N GLN A 165 -7.84 22.23 -6.52
CA GLN A 165 -8.88 21.72 -7.40
C GLN A 165 -8.66 20.21 -7.62
N LEU A 166 -9.52 19.40 -7.02
CA LEU A 166 -9.49 17.93 -7.14
C LEU A 166 -10.45 17.44 -8.24
N ARG A 167 -10.38 16.14 -8.55
CA ARG A 167 -11.33 15.45 -9.46
C ARG A 167 -11.51 16.10 -10.84
N THR A 168 -10.43 16.64 -11.38
CA THR A 168 -10.46 17.28 -12.69
C THR A 168 -9.20 16.95 -13.48
N ALA A 169 -9.33 16.91 -14.80
CA ALA A 169 -8.20 16.84 -15.72
C ALA A 169 -7.57 18.23 -15.96
N HIS A 170 -8.17 19.31 -15.45
CA HIS A 170 -7.65 20.67 -15.57
C HIS A 170 -6.51 20.94 -14.58
N TYR A 171 -5.68 21.93 -14.91
CA TYR A 171 -4.57 22.34 -14.03
C TYR A 171 -5.08 23.03 -12.77
N CYS A 172 -4.62 22.55 -11.62
CA CYS A 172 -4.76 23.24 -10.35
C CYS A 172 -3.82 24.45 -10.30
N TRP A 173 -4.06 25.39 -9.38
CA TRP A 173 -3.17 26.54 -9.14
C TRP A 173 -1.71 26.10 -8.90
N CYS A 174 -1.48 25.00 -8.17
CA CYS A 174 -0.14 24.47 -7.91
C CYS A 174 0.59 23.98 -9.16
N ASP A 175 -0.13 23.57 -10.21
CA ASP A 175 0.47 23.22 -11.49
C ASP A 175 0.83 24.46 -12.31
N LYS A 176 0.06 25.55 -12.16
CA LYS A 176 0.36 26.85 -12.78
C LYS A 176 1.58 27.47 -12.11
N ASP A 177 1.63 27.47 -10.79
CA ASP A 177 2.79 27.91 -10.00
C ASP A 177 4.05 27.12 -10.38
N ALA A 178 3.99 25.78 -10.38
CA ALA A 178 5.14 24.96 -10.79
C ALA A 178 5.63 25.27 -12.22
N LYS A 179 4.72 25.60 -13.15
CA LYS A 179 5.11 26.05 -14.50
C LYS A 179 5.83 27.40 -14.50
N VAL A 180 5.38 28.34 -13.68
CA VAL A 180 6.02 29.66 -13.53
C VAL A 180 7.40 29.50 -12.90
N GLN A 181 7.53 28.71 -11.83
CA GLN A 181 8.82 28.40 -11.21
C GLN A 181 9.79 27.79 -12.21
N TYR A 182 9.33 26.81 -13.00
CA TYR A 182 10.15 26.20 -14.05
C TYR A 182 10.57 27.22 -15.14
N ALA A 183 9.65 28.09 -15.57
CA ALA A 183 9.96 29.14 -16.54
C ALA A 183 10.99 30.16 -16.01
N ASN A 184 10.99 30.39 -14.70
CA ASN A 184 11.97 31.23 -14.01
C ASN A 184 13.29 30.50 -13.65
N GLY A 185 13.48 29.27 -14.14
CA GLY A 185 14.73 28.51 -13.96
C GLY A 185 14.85 27.76 -12.63
N VAL A 186 13.78 27.66 -11.83
CA VAL A 186 13.80 26.88 -10.58
C VAL A 186 13.87 25.39 -10.92
N ILE A 187 14.90 24.71 -10.41
CA ILE A 187 15.09 23.27 -10.62
C ILE A 187 14.29 22.52 -9.55
N VAL A 188 13.15 21.98 -9.95
CA VAL A 188 12.30 21.15 -9.09
C VAL A 188 12.83 19.72 -9.02
N THR A 189 13.00 19.22 -7.79
CA THR A 189 13.42 17.85 -7.51
C THR A 189 12.41 16.83 -8.04
N SER A 190 12.91 15.71 -8.54
CA SER A 190 12.09 14.59 -9.01
C SER A 190 11.82 13.61 -7.86
N TYR A 191 10.63 13.03 -7.81
CA TYR A 191 10.23 12.08 -6.76
C TYR A 191 9.52 10.85 -7.35
N VAL A 192 9.72 9.70 -6.73
CA VAL A 192 8.80 8.56 -6.84
C VAL A 192 7.77 8.70 -5.72
N ILE A 193 6.48 8.60 -6.08
CA ILE A 193 5.40 8.58 -5.10
C ILE A 193 5.11 7.11 -4.78
N GLU A 194 5.38 6.70 -3.55
CA GLU A 194 4.99 5.38 -3.05
C GLU A 194 3.65 5.49 -2.34
N ILE A 195 2.62 4.84 -2.88
CA ILE A 195 1.30 4.72 -2.25
C ILE A 195 1.14 3.29 -1.78
N SER A 196 1.29 3.07 -0.48
CA SER A 196 1.24 1.75 0.15
C SER A 196 -0.12 1.51 0.80
N ILE A 197 -0.78 0.42 0.44
CA ILE A 197 -1.89 -0.18 1.17
C ILE A 197 -1.31 -1.15 2.20
N LEU A 198 -1.68 -0.98 3.46
CA LEU A 198 -1.18 -1.82 4.53
C LEU A 198 -1.92 -3.15 4.54
N ALA A 199 -1.21 -4.25 4.86
CA ALA A 199 -1.82 -5.55 5.07
C ALA A 199 -2.93 -5.48 6.11
N TRP A 200 -4.01 -6.23 5.92
CA TRP A 200 -5.10 -6.32 6.88
C TRP A 200 -4.63 -7.06 8.13
N ASN A 201 -4.77 -6.40 9.27
CA ASN A 201 -4.52 -7.03 10.56
C ASN A 201 -5.87 -7.19 11.30
N PRO A 202 -6.42 -8.41 11.38
CA PRO A 202 -7.69 -8.66 12.06
C PRO A 202 -7.61 -8.49 13.58
N ASP A 203 -6.41 -8.43 14.16
CA ASP A 203 -6.23 -8.27 15.61
C ASP A 203 -5.92 -6.81 16.00
N ALA A 204 -5.86 -5.89 15.02
CA ALA A 204 -5.63 -4.47 15.30
C ALA A 204 -6.92 -3.78 15.77
N ALA A 205 -6.86 -3.10 16.92
CA ALA A 205 -8.01 -2.43 17.55
C ALA A 205 -8.70 -1.37 16.64
N ALA A 206 -7.98 -0.79 15.68
CA ALA A 206 -8.52 0.20 14.75
C ALA A 206 -9.29 -0.42 13.56
N ASN A 207 -9.27 -1.74 13.39
CA ASN A 207 -9.88 -2.42 12.24
C ASN A 207 -11.24 -3.03 12.65
N MET A 208 -12.33 -2.45 12.12
CA MET A 208 -13.67 -3.04 12.15
C MET A 208 -13.99 -3.64 10.79
N GLY A 209 -13.65 -4.91 10.59
CA GLY A 209 -13.91 -5.67 9.38
C GLY A 209 -15.25 -6.38 9.38
N LEU A 210 -15.43 -7.34 8.47
CA LEU A 210 -16.62 -8.17 8.42
C LEU A 210 -16.65 -9.19 9.55
N GLY A 211 -17.60 -8.98 10.47
CA GLY A 211 -17.97 -9.88 11.56
C GLY A 211 -17.01 -9.78 12.74
N ASP A 212 -17.54 -9.46 13.93
CA ASP A 212 -16.76 -9.18 15.15
C ASP A 212 -15.79 -10.32 15.52
N PHE A 213 -16.17 -11.57 15.25
CA PHE A 213 -15.36 -12.74 15.60
C PHE A 213 -14.29 -13.09 14.56
N LEU A 214 -14.56 -12.89 13.25
CA LEU A 214 -13.63 -13.28 12.18
C LEU A 214 -12.74 -12.12 11.75
N ASN A 215 -13.27 -10.90 11.87
CA ASN A 215 -12.67 -9.63 11.48
C ASN A 215 -12.01 -9.69 10.10
N LEU A 216 -12.73 -10.17 9.09
CA LEU A 216 -12.21 -10.25 7.72
C LEU A 216 -12.11 -8.84 7.12
N HIS A 217 -11.16 -8.62 6.21
CA HIS A 217 -11.08 -7.32 5.56
C HIS A 217 -12.36 -7.02 4.76
N PRO A 218 -12.83 -5.77 4.74
CA PRO A 218 -13.91 -5.37 3.86
C PRO A 218 -13.52 -5.52 2.39
N ILE A 219 -14.51 -5.81 1.56
CA ILE A 219 -14.37 -5.75 0.10
C ILE A 219 -14.82 -4.37 -0.34
N HIS A 220 -13.94 -3.68 -1.07
CA HIS A 220 -14.13 -2.33 -1.57
C HIS A 220 -14.45 -2.34 -3.05
N SER A 221 -15.41 -1.52 -3.47
CA SER A 221 -15.51 -1.05 -4.85
C SER A 221 -14.74 0.25 -5.02
N ASP A 222 -14.13 0.43 -6.19
CA ASP A 222 -13.48 1.68 -6.59
C ASP A 222 -14.49 2.82 -6.81
N GLU A 223 -14.00 4.00 -7.21
CA GLU A 223 -14.83 5.20 -7.46
C GLU A 223 -15.84 5.03 -8.60
N ASP A 224 -15.63 4.05 -9.49
CA ASP A 224 -16.55 3.69 -10.58
C ASP A 224 -17.52 2.56 -10.16
N GLY A 225 -17.46 2.10 -8.91
CA GLY A 225 -18.27 0.97 -8.42
C GLY A 225 -17.77 -0.40 -8.87
N LYS A 226 -16.52 -0.52 -9.36
CA LYS A 226 -15.94 -1.81 -9.79
C LYS A 226 -15.15 -2.44 -8.67
N ILE A 227 -15.27 -3.76 -8.53
CA ILE A 227 -14.55 -4.54 -7.52
C ILE A 227 -13.38 -5.25 -8.20
N ASN A 228 -12.17 -4.75 -7.97
CA ASN A 228 -10.96 -5.29 -8.56
C ASN A 228 -10.17 -6.09 -7.50
N PHE A 229 -9.53 -7.17 -7.91
CA PHE A 229 -8.59 -7.96 -7.11
C PHE A 229 -7.26 -8.09 -7.85
N ARG A 230 -6.15 -7.99 -7.13
CA ARG A 230 -4.80 -8.21 -7.69
C ARG A 230 -4.45 -9.71 -7.70
N ARG A 231 -4.01 -10.24 -8.84
CA ARG A 231 -3.44 -11.60 -9.00
C ARG A 231 -2.32 -11.59 -10.02
N GLN A 232 -1.14 -12.11 -9.67
CA GLN A 232 0.01 -12.29 -10.59
C GLN A 232 0.27 -11.05 -11.49
N ALA A 233 0.47 -9.89 -10.88
CA ALA A 233 0.69 -8.60 -11.56
C ALA A 233 -0.49 -8.07 -12.42
N ARG A 234 -1.68 -8.66 -12.33
CA ARG A 234 -2.87 -8.22 -13.07
C ARG A 234 -4.06 -7.96 -12.16
N LEU A 235 -4.94 -7.07 -12.64
CA LEU A 235 -6.22 -6.83 -12.01
C LEU A 235 -7.32 -7.66 -12.66
N PHE A 236 -8.10 -8.32 -11.82
CA PHE A 236 -9.27 -9.08 -12.21
C PHE A 236 -10.50 -8.44 -11.56
N GLN A 237 -11.55 -8.23 -12.36
CA GLN A 237 -12.83 -7.77 -11.85
C GLN A 237 -13.68 -8.99 -11.46
N TYR A 238 -14.17 -9.02 -10.23
CA TYR A 238 -14.94 -10.14 -9.71
C TYR A 238 -16.43 -9.84 -9.76
N SER A 239 -17.21 -10.87 -10.05
CA SER A 239 -18.66 -10.87 -9.84
C SER A 239 -18.99 -11.06 -8.35
N LEU A 240 -20.19 -10.64 -7.95
CA LEU A 240 -20.69 -10.83 -6.58
C LEU A 240 -20.71 -12.31 -6.15
N GLN A 241 -20.94 -13.23 -7.08
CA GLN A 241 -20.96 -14.68 -6.80
C GLN A 241 -19.56 -15.22 -6.48
N GLU A 242 -18.55 -14.77 -7.22
CA GLU A 242 -17.16 -15.13 -6.98
C GLU A 242 -16.67 -14.54 -5.66
N ILE A 243 -17.03 -13.29 -5.37
CA ILE A 243 -16.72 -12.63 -4.09
C ILE A 243 -17.34 -13.42 -2.93
N ALA A 244 -18.63 -13.75 -3.00
CA ALA A 244 -19.29 -14.52 -1.95
C ALA A 244 -18.62 -15.88 -1.73
N SER A 245 -18.18 -16.54 -2.80
CA SER A 245 -17.46 -17.82 -2.70
C SER A 245 -16.08 -17.65 -2.07
N LEU A 246 -15.33 -16.61 -2.45
CA LEU A 246 -14.03 -16.28 -1.88
C LEU A 246 -14.14 -15.94 -0.38
N THR A 247 -15.08 -15.08 0.00
CA THR A 247 -15.31 -14.71 1.40
C THR A 247 -15.72 -15.91 2.25
N ARG A 248 -16.54 -16.83 1.72
CA ARG A 248 -16.87 -18.09 2.43
C ARG A 248 -15.63 -18.96 2.66
N PHE A 249 -14.77 -19.05 1.65
CA PHE A 249 -13.52 -19.81 1.75
C PHE A 249 -12.57 -19.20 2.79
N GLU A 250 -12.36 -17.89 2.76
CA GLU A 250 -11.53 -17.16 3.73
C GLU A 250 -12.09 -17.27 5.16
N ALA A 251 -13.40 -17.10 5.31
CA ALA A 251 -14.09 -17.27 6.59
C ALA A 251 -13.86 -18.67 7.17
N ARG A 252 -13.96 -19.71 6.33
CA ARG A 252 -13.72 -21.10 6.75
C ARG A 252 -12.28 -21.30 7.20
N ASN A 253 -11.31 -20.80 6.43
CA ASN A 253 -9.89 -20.95 6.77
C ASN A 253 -9.55 -20.21 8.07
N ARG A 254 -10.03 -18.98 8.25
CA ARG A 254 -9.81 -18.21 9.49
C ARG A 254 -10.42 -18.91 10.70
N ARG A 255 -11.63 -19.48 10.58
CA ARG A 255 -12.25 -20.27 11.64
C ARG A 255 -11.37 -21.44 12.07
N VAL A 256 -10.84 -22.20 11.11
CA VAL A 256 -9.93 -23.33 11.39
C VAL A 256 -8.71 -22.83 12.16
N THR A 257 -8.07 -21.75 11.71
CA THR A 257 -6.90 -21.17 12.40
C THR A 257 -7.21 -20.72 13.83
N ILE A 258 -8.37 -20.10 14.06
CA ILE A 258 -8.79 -19.68 15.41
C ILE A 258 -9.05 -20.89 16.31
N ILE A 259 -9.75 -21.91 15.80
CA ILE A 259 -10.00 -23.16 16.54
C ILE A 259 -8.68 -23.82 16.93
N ASP A 260 -7.74 -23.95 16.00
CA ASP A 260 -6.42 -24.54 16.26
C ASP A 260 -5.60 -23.74 17.27
N ARG A 261 -5.72 -22.40 17.26
CA ARG A 261 -5.09 -21.53 18.27
C ARG A 261 -5.70 -21.79 19.65
N MET A 262 -7.03 -21.76 19.75
CA MET A 262 -7.76 -21.98 21.01
C MET A 262 -7.49 -23.37 21.58
N GLN A 263 -7.45 -24.41 20.74
CA GLN A 263 -7.13 -25.77 21.18
C GLN A 263 -5.71 -25.87 21.77
N ARG A 264 -4.73 -25.20 21.15
CA ARG A 264 -3.36 -25.11 21.68
C ARG A 264 -3.30 -24.37 23.02
N GLU A 265 -4.03 -23.27 23.17
CA GLU A 265 -4.12 -22.53 24.43
C GLU A 265 -4.76 -23.37 25.54
N ILE A 266 -5.87 -24.07 25.24
CA ILE A 266 -6.52 -24.99 26.20
C ILE A 266 -5.56 -26.10 26.61
N ALA A 267 -4.82 -26.70 25.66
CA ALA A 267 -3.84 -27.74 25.97
C ALA A 267 -2.71 -27.21 26.87
N ALA A 268 -2.19 -26.01 26.59
CA ALA A 268 -1.15 -25.37 27.41
C ALA A 268 -1.65 -25.05 28.83
N LEU A 269 -2.89 -24.56 28.97
CA LEU A 269 -3.50 -24.29 30.27
C LEU A 269 -3.74 -25.57 31.07
N LYS A 270 -4.21 -26.64 30.42
CA LYS A 270 -4.36 -27.97 31.04
C LYS A 270 -3.04 -28.56 31.54
N GLN A 271 -1.92 -28.27 30.87
CA GLN A 271 -0.59 -28.69 31.34
C GLN A 271 -0.09 -27.86 32.53
N ARG A 272 -0.52 -26.60 32.68
CA ARG A 272 -0.15 -25.72 33.81
C ARG A 272 -0.93 -26.00 35.09
N LEU A 273 -2.19 -26.42 34.96
CA LEU A 273 -3.08 -26.78 36.08
C LEU A 273 -2.49 -27.82 37.07
N PRO A 274 -1.90 -28.96 36.64
CA PRO A 274 -1.31 -29.91 37.57
C PRO A 274 -0.03 -29.39 38.27
N ALA A 275 0.72 -28.47 37.65
CA ALA A 275 1.91 -27.86 38.26
C ALA A 275 1.55 -26.90 39.41
N GLN A 276 0.47 -26.12 39.26
CA GLN A 276 -0.03 -25.24 40.32
C GLN A 276 -0.69 -26.01 41.47
N ASN A 277 -1.44 -27.08 41.18
CA ASN A 277 -2.04 -27.90 42.24
C ASN A 277 -1.00 -28.65 43.11
N ASN A 278 0.15 -29.03 42.55
CA ASN A 278 1.24 -29.63 43.33
C ASN A 278 2.02 -28.58 44.14
N GLN A 279 2.17 -27.34 43.65
CA GLN A 279 2.78 -26.26 44.43
C GLN A 279 1.92 -25.81 45.62
N VAL A 280 0.59 -25.73 45.44
CA VAL A 280 -0.34 -25.37 46.53
C VAL A 280 -0.41 -26.47 47.60
N ARG A 281 -0.29 -27.75 47.22
CA ARG A 281 -0.23 -28.85 48.18
C ARG A 281 1.08 -28.87 48.99
N ASN A 282 2.22 -28.67 48.34
CA ASN A 282 3.52 -28.63 49.03
C ASN A 282 3.64 -27.43 49.99
N ALA A 283 3.04 -26.29 49.66
CA ALA A 283 3.00 -25.12 50.56
C ALA A 283 2.07 -25.28 51.77
N ALA A 284 1.09 -26.19 51.71
CA ALA A 284 0.19 -26.49 52.82
C ALA A 284 0.81 -27.45 53.85
N ASP A 285 1.70 -28.35 53.41
CA ASP A 285 2.41 -29.30 54.27
C ASP A 285 3.59 -28.69 55.03
N GLU A 286 4.20 -27.60 54.53
CA GLU A 286 5.28 -26.86 55.22
C GLU A 286 4.78 -25.90 56.32
N GLY A 287 3.46 -25.67 56.44
CA GLY A 287 2.85 -24.79 57.44
C GLY A 287 2.27 -25.47 58.68
N SER A 288 2.44 -26.80 58.82
CA SER A 288 1.89 -27.60 59.93
C SER A 288 2.95 -28.22 60.86
N GLN A 289 4.16 -27.65 60.92
CA GLN A 289 5.18 -27.98 61.93
C GLN A 289 5.24 -26.93 63.04
#